data_AF-A0A9X4NSP7-F1
#
_entry.id   AF-A0A9X4NSP7-F1
#
_cell.length_a   1.000
_cell.length_b   1.000
_cell.length_c   1.000
_cell.angle_alpha   90.00
_cell.angle_beta   90.00
_cell.angle_gamma   90.00
#
_symmetry.space_group_name_H-M   'P 1'
#
loop_
_entity.id
_entity.type
_entity.pdbx_description
1 polymer ?
#
loop_
_entity_poly.entity_id
_entity_poly.type
_entity_poly.pdbx_seq_one_letter_code
_entity_poly.pdbx_strand_id
1 'polypeptide(L)'
;MPITSFRGEKSVAEIADVMFERLTPKQREKAEAAILKANPRLNDLSTLPKGAVLQVPDLPELRAKARLAADDPPAQIASEIGEALSSHGKQLAQRTQQGLADNKEHLALIRSDAFKRALEKSPELKEQAALTTKTLELRGKELAERAKTMEAAIQGMLKDLKQASA
;
A
#
# COMPACT_ATOMS: atom_id res chain seq x y z
N MET A 1 -20.88 -10.73 -9.89
CA MET A 1 -21.61 -11.82 -9.20
C MET A 1 -20.94 -12.05 -7.85
N PRO A 2 -21.70 -12.11 -6.74
CA PRO A 2 -21.11 -12.36 -5.43
C PRO A 2 -20.54 -13.79 -5.36
N ILE A 3 -19.29 -13.89 -4.92
CA ILE A 3 -18.60 -15.15 -4.67
C ILE A 3 -18.13 -15.20 -3.21
N THR A 4 -18.01 -16.39 -2.66
CA THR A 4 -17.51 -16.62 -1.31
C THR A 4 -16.52 -17.78 -1.28
N SER A 5 -15.53 -17.73 -0.41
CA SER A 5 -14.66 -18.88 -0.15
C SER A 5 -15.33 -19.88 0.80
N PHE A 6 -15.12 -21.17 0.51
CA PHE A 6 -15.41 -22.29 1.40
C PHE A 6 -14.39 -22.32 2.55
N ARG A 7 -14.84 -22.29 3.80
CA ARG A 7 -13.98 -22.26 5.00
C ARG A 7 -13.85 -23.63 5.67
N GLY A 8 -14.51 -24.65 5.12
CA GLY A 8 -14.57 -26.00 5.70
C GLY A 8 -15.88 -26.26 6.44
N GLU A 9 -16.97 -25.64 5.98
CA GLU A 9 -18.33 -25.87 6.46
C GLU A 9 -18.71 -27.36 6.31
N LYS A 10 -19.36 -27.93 7.33
CA LYS A 10 -19.69 -29.36 7.41
C LYS A 10 -20.96 -29.74 6.67
N SER A 11 -21.79 -28.75 6.32
CA SER A 11 -23.05 -28.96 5.60
C SER A 11 -23.41 -27.75 4.73
N VAL A 12 -24.26 -27.97 3.73
CA VAL A 12 -24.82 -26.89 2.89
C VAL A 12 -25.67 -25.92 3.72
N ALA A 13 -26.30 -26.41 4.79
CA ALA A 13 -27.02 -25.58 5.76
C ALA A 13 -26.10 -24.57 6.46
N GLU A 14 -24.91 -25.01 6.88
CA GLU A 14 -23.90 -24.12 7.44
C GLU A 14 -23.43 -23.10 6.41
N ILE A 15 -23.22 -23.51 5.15
CA ILE A 15 -22.88 -22.59 4.06
C ILE A 15 -23.98 -21.53 3.86
N ALA A 16 -25.25 -21.92 3.90
CA ALA A 16 -26.39 -21.02 3.79
C ALA A 16 -26.42 -20.01 4.94
N ASP A 17 -26.18 -20.45 6.18
CA ASP A 17 -26.13 -19.59 7.36
C ASP A 17 -24.93 -18.61 7.33
N VAL A 18 -23.82 -18.95 6.66
CA VAL A 18 -22.68 -18.04 6.47
C VAL A 18 -22.95 -17.09 5.28
N MET A 19 -23.76 -17.49 4.29
CA MET A 19 -24.11 -16.68 3.10
C MET A 19 -25.26 -15.68 3.34
N PHE A 20 -26.28 -16.00 4.14
CA PHE A 20 -27.48 -15.17 4.32
C PHE A 20 -27.76 -14.81 5.79
N GLU A 21 -28.33 -13.62 6.05
CA GLU A 21 -28.71 -13.19 7.41
C GLU A 21 -30.10 -13.67 7.78
N ARG A 22 -30.27 -14.14 9.03
CA ARG A 22 -31.59 -14.41 9.66
C ARG A 22 -32.52 -15.29 8.81
N LEU A 23 -32.03 -16.46 8.40
CA LEU A 23 -32.83 -17.45 7.67
C LEU A 23 -33.90 -18.09 8.58
N THR A 24 -35.15 -18.12 8.10
CA THR A 24 -36.20 -19.01 8.67
C THR A 24 -36.05 -20.44 8.12
N PRO A 25 -36.62 -21.49 8.76
CA PRO A 25 -36.49 -22.86 8.29
C PRO A 25 -36.90 -23.07 6.83
N LYS A 26 -38.00 -22.45 6.39
CA LYS A 26 -38.46 -22.51 4.99
C LYS A 26 -37.55 -21.77 4.01
N GLN A 27 -36.90 -20.70 4.47
CA GLN A 27 -35.94 -19.93 3.67
C GLN A 27 -34.59 -20.63 3.57
N ARG A 28 -34.19 -21.37 4.61
CA ARG A 28 -32.99 -22.19 4.62
C ARG A 28 -33.05 -23.28 3.56
N GLU A 29 -34.15 -24.04 3.48
CA GLU A 29 -34.34 -25.06 2.43
C GLU A 29 -34.27 -24.48 1.02
N LYS A 30 -34.90 -23.31 0.80
CA LYS A 30 -34.81 -22.59 -0.49
C LYS A 30 -33.38 -22.14 -0.79
N ALA A 31 -32.66 -21.63 0.20
CA ALA A 31 -31.28 -21.19 0.05
C ALA A 31 -30.35 -22.38 -0.25
N GLU A 32 -30.50 -23.50 0.43
CA GLU A 32 -29.73 -24.72 0.20
C GLU A 32 -29.93 -25.26 -1.22
N ALA A 33 -31.17 -25.35 -1.69
CA ALA A 33 -31.48 -25.78 -3.06
C ALA A 33 -30.88 -24.85 -4.12
N ALA A 34 -30.94 -23.53 -3.88
CA ALA A 34 -30.35 -22.54 -4.78
C ALA A 34 -28.81 -22.58 -4.76
N ILE A 35 -28.20 -22.79 -3.59
CA ILE A 35 -26.74 -22.90 -3.41
C ILE A 35 -26.23 -24.15 -4.12
N LEU A 36 -26.91 -25.29 -3.98
CA LEU A 36 -26.58 -26.54 -4.68
C LEU A 36 -26.74 -26.42 -6.19
N LYS A 37 -27.79 -25.73 -6.65
CA LYS A 37 -28.01 -25.46 -8.08
C LYS A 37 -26.91 -24.56 -8.67
N ALA A 38 -26.48 -23.55 -7.93
CA ALA A 38 -25.40 -22.66 -8.34
C ALA A 38 -24.01 -23.30 -8.20
N ASN A 39 -23.85 -24.26 -7.28
CA ASN A 39 -22.57 -24.93 -7.00
C ASN A 39 -22.74 -26.45 -6.92
N PRO A 40 -22.85 -27.15 -8.06
CA PRO A 40 -23.02 -28.61 -8.07
C PRO A 40 -21.90 -29.38 -7.35
N ARG A 41 -20.72 -28.77 -7.21
CA ARG A 41 -19.56 -29.32 -6.49
C ARG A 41 -19.79 -29.45 -4.98
N LEU A 42 -20.78 -28.75 -4.41
CA LEU A 42 -21.17 -28.86 -3.01
C LEU A 42 -21.91 -30.17 -2.69
N ASN A 43 -22.29 -30.97 -3.69
CA ASN A 43 -22.83 -32.31 -3.46
C ASN A 43 -21.83 -33.25 -2.77
N ASP A 44 -20.53 -32.98 -2.92
CA ASP A 44 -19.46 -33.72 -2.24
C ASP A 44 -18.52 -32.76 -1.51
N LEU A 45 -18.96 -32.33 -0.33
CA LEU A 45 -18.20 -31.44 0.57
C LEU A 45 -16.83 -32.02 0.98
N SER A 46 -16.65 -33.35 0.93
CA SER A 46 -15.40 -34.01 1.34
C SER A 46 -14.25 -33.77 0.34
N THR A 47 -14.59 -33.44 -0.91
CA THR A 47 -13.62 -33.19 -1.99
C THR A 47 -13.28 -31.71 -2.16
N LEU A 48 -13.95 -30.82 -1.42
CA LEU A 48 -13.80 -29.39 -1.62
C LEU A 48 -12.62 -28.84 -0.80
N PRO A 49 -11.57 -28.28 -1.42
CA PRO A 49 -10.47 -27.69 -0.68
C PRO A 49 -10.94 -26.40 0.02
N LYS A 50 -10.40 -26.16 1.23
CA LYS A 50 -10.56 -24.87 1.90
C LYS A 50 -10.03 -23.75 0.99
N GLY A 51 -10.79 -22.67 0.87
CA GLY A 51 -10.51 -21.58 -0.06
C GLY A 51 -11.17 -21.72 -1.44
N ALA A 52 -11.88 -22.82 -1.71
CA ALA A 52 -12.63 -22.98 -2.96
C ALA A 52 -13.68 -21.86 -3.14
N VAL A 53 -13.77 -21.33 -4.36
CA VAL A 53 -14.69 -20.26 -4.71
C VAL A 53 -16.09 -20.84 -4.94
N LEU A 54 -17.07 -20.35 -4.19
CA LEU A 54 -18.48 -20.69 -4.27
C LEU A 54 -19.27 -19.48 -4.80
N GLN A 55 -20.16 -19.73 -5.74
CA GLN A 55 -21.09 -18.75 -6.27
C GLN A 55 -22.25 -18.55 -5.29
N VAL A 56 -22.53 -17.30 -4.92
CA VAL A 56 -23.70 -16.99 -4.10
C VAL A 56 -24.91 -16.79 -5.03
N PRO A 57 -25.97 -17.60 -4.91
CA PRO A 57 -27.17 -17.43 -5.72
C PRO A 57 -27.88 -16.13 -5.35
N ASP A 58 -28.34 -15.41 -6.37
CA ASP A 58 -29.12 -14.19 -6.17
C ASP A 58 -30.57 -14.56 -5.83
N LEU A 59 -30.94 -14.34 -4.57
CA LEU A 59 -32.26 -14.63 -4.03
C LEU A 59 -32.85 -13.31 -3.50
N PRO A 60 -33.70 -12.61 -4.27
CA PRO A 60 -34.21 -11.28 -3.91
C PRO A 60 -35.05 -11.27 -2.62
N GLU A 61 -35.57 -12.43 -2.21
CA GLU A 61 -36.30 -12.61 -0.95
C GLU A 61 -35.41 -12.73 0.29
N LEU A 62 -34.09 -12.91 0.12
CA LEU A 62 -33.13 -13.14 1.21
C LEU A 62 -32.05 -12.07 1.23
N ARG A 63 -31.79 -11.53 2.43
CA ARG A 63 -30.66 -10.62 2.63
C ARG A 63 -29.38 -11.45 2.71
N ALA A 64 -28.58 -11.42 1.64
CA ALA A 64 -27.21 -11.92 1.73
C ALA A 64 -26.50 -11.21 2.89
N LYS A 65 -25.77 -11.98 3.73
CA LYS A 65 -24.85 -11.36 4.68
C LYS A 65 -23.96 -10.45 3.86
N ALA A 66 -23.91 -9.18 4.22
CA ALA A 66 -22.97 -8.24 3.66
C ALA A 66 -21.57 -8.72 4.05
N ARG A 67 -21.04 -9.68 3.28
CA ARG A 67 -19.61 -9.91 3.28
C ARG A 67 -19.06 -8.65 2.64
N LEU A 68 -18.05 -8.04 3.28
CA LEU A 68 -17.13 -7.15 2.58
C LEU A 68 -17.00 -7.75 1.20
N ALA A 69 -17.38 -7.01 0.16
CA ALA A 69 -17.13 -7.41 -1.22
C ALA A 69 -15.74 -8.04 -1.17
N ALA A 70 -15.59 -9.31 -1.57
CA ALA A 70 -14.28 -9.94 -1.58
C ALA A 70 -13.39 -8.92 -2.29
N ASP A 71 -12.59 -8.17 -1.53
CA ASP A 71 -12.12 -6.89 -2.01
C ASP A 71 -11.34 -7.26 -3.25
N ASP A 72 -11.65 -6.59 -4.36
CA ASP A 72 -11.03 -6.89 -5.65
C ASP A 72 -9.52 -7.04 -5.39
N PRO A 73 -8.95 -8.27 -5.44
CA PRO A 73 -7.60 -8.49 -4.95
C PRO A 73 -6.57 -7.55 -5.63
N PRO A 74 -6.72 -7.24 -6.94
CA PRO A 74 -6.02 -6.14 -7.58
C PRO A 74 -6.17 -4.78 -6.89
N ALA A 75 -7.38 -4.36 -6.50
CA ALA A 75 -7.62 -3.11 -5.78
C ALA A 75 -7.02 -3.09 -4.37
N GLN A 76 -7.01 -4.21 -3.63
CA GLN A 76 -6.30 -4.29 -2.34
C GLN A 76 -4.80 -4.13 -2.51
N ILE A 77 -4.22 -4.89 -3.44
CA ILE A 77 -2.79 -4.84 -3.73
C ILE A 77 -2.40 -3.44 -4.20
N ALA A 78 -3.23 -2.82 -5.05
CA ALA A 78 -3.04 -1.44 -5.47
C ALA A 78 -3.07 -0.49 -4.27
N SER A 79 -4.06 -0.61 -3.39
CA SER A 79 -4.16 0.22 -2.18
C SER A 79 -2.93 0.09 -1.28
N GLU A 80 -2.48 -1.14 -1.00
CA GLU A 80 -1.31 -1.41 -0.15
C GLU A 80 -0.02 -0.84 -0.76
N ILE A 81 0.20 -1.05 -2.06
CA ILE A 81 1.35 -0.47 -2.77
C ILE A 81 1.27 1.05 -2.76
N GLY A 82 0.08 1.63 -2.96
CA GLY A 82 -0.15 3.08 -2.90
C GLY A 82 0.18 3.68 -1.54
N GLU A 83 -0.23 3.02 -0.46
CA GLU A 83 0.11 3.42 0.91
C GLU A 83 1.62 3.31 1.18
N ALA A 84 2.25 2.22 0.75
CA ALA A 84 3.69 2.01 0.89
C ALA A 84 4.49 3.08 0.14
N LEU A 85 4.12 3.38 -1.11
CA LEU A 85 4.74 4.43 -1.92
C LEU A 85 4.56 5.82 -1.30
N SER A 86 3.36 6.12 -0.77
CA SER A 86 3.10 7.40 -0.09
C SER A 86 3.92 7.54 1.18
N SER A 87 3.99 6.49 2.00
CA SER A 87 4.82 6.45 3.21
C SER A 87 6.29 6.64 2.88
N HIS A 88 6.80 5.94 1.87
CA HIS A 88 8.18 6.08 1.41
C HIS A 88 8.48 7.49 0.91
N GLY A 89 7.57 8.09 0.13
CA GLY A 89 7.70 9.48 -0.34
C GLY A 89 7.81 10.48 0.80
N LYS A 90 6.98 10.33 1.86
CA LYS A 90 7.06 11.19 3.05
C LYS A 90 8.39 11.04 3.79
N GLN A 91 8.85 9.80 3.98
CA GLN A 91 10.14 9.54 4.64
C GLN A 91 11.32 10.10 3.84
N LEU A 92 11.29 9.95 2.51
CA LEU A 92 12.32 10.49 1.63
C LEU A 92 12.33 12.03 1.65
N ALA A 93 11.16 12.67 1.64
CA ALA A 93 11.04 14.12 1.74
C ALA A 93 11.61 14.63 3.07
N GLN A 94 11.26 13.99 4.19
CA GLN A 94 11.78 14.34 5.51
C GLN A 94 13.31 14.19 5.58
N ARG A 95 13.87 13.08 5.09
CA ARG A 95 15.32 12.85 5.05
C ARG A 95 16.05 13.86 4.18
N THR A 96 15.47 14.22 3.02
CA THR A 96 16.03 15.24 2.15
C THR A 96 16.03 16.60 2.83
N GLN A 97 14.93 16.99 3.47
CA GLN A 97 14.83 18.25 4.19
C GLN A 97 15.88 18.33 5.31
N GLN A 98 16.07 17.24 6.06
CA GLN A 98 17.12 17.15 7.07
C GLN A 98 18.51 17.30 6.45
N GLY A 99 18.81 16.54 5.38
CA GLY A 99 20.10 16.62 4.70
C GLY A 99 20.40 18.01 4.11
N LEU A 100 19.38 18.74 3.66
CA LEU A 100 19.53 20.13 3.21
C LEU A 100 19.75 21.10 4.38
N ALA A 101 19.12 20.86 5.54
CA ALA A 101 19.35 21.64 6.75
C ALA A 101 20.77 21.45 7.27
N ASP A 102 21.23 20.19 7.41
CA ASP A 102 22.58 19.84 7.84
C ASP A 102 23.64 20.47 6.91
N ASN A 103 23.40 20.43 5.60
CA ASN A 103 24.30 21.01 4.61
C ASN A 103 24.38 22.54 4.73
N LYS A 104 23.26 23.22 5.03
CA LYS A 104 23.26 24.66 5.32
C LYS A 104 24.01 24.99 6.60
N GLU A 105 23.87 24.17 7.64
CA GLU A 105 24.61 24.35 8.90
C GLU A 105 26.12 24.18 8.70
N HIS A 106 26.55 23.16 7.95
CA HIS A 106 27.97 22.98 7.61
C HIS A 106 28.53 24.15 6.80
N LEU A 107 27.79 24.67 5.83
CA LEU A 107 28.19 25.86 5.08
C LEU A 107 28.28 27.11 5.99
N ALA A 108 27.35 27.27 6.94
CA ALA A 108 27.38 28.38 7.89
C ALA A 108 28.60 28.30 8.81
N LEU A 109 28.94 27.09 9.29
CA LEU A 109 30.12 26.86 10.13
C LEU A 109 31.42 27.19 9.39
N ILE A 110 31.59 26.68 8.17
CA ILE A 110 32.79 26.94 7.35
C ILE A 110 32.92 28.43 6.99
N ARG A 111 31.79 29.12 6.81
CA ARG A 111 31.78 30.57 6.50
C ARG A 111 31.88 31.46 7.73
N SER A 112 31.82 30.90 8.93
CA SER A 112 31.89 31.65 10.18
C SER A 112 33.25 32.34 10.34
N ASP A 113 33.25 33.51 10.98
CA ASP A 113 34.48 34.28 11.19
C ASP A 113 35.44 33.56 12.14
N ALA A 114 34.91 32.80 13.11
CA ALA A 114 35.71 31.97 14.00
C ALA A 114 36.48 30.88 13.23
N PHE A 115 35.81 30.21 12.29
CA PHE A 115 36.45 29.19 11.45
C PHE A 115 37.46 29.82 10.49
N LYS A 116 37.13 30.93 9.84
CA LYS A 116 38.06 31.66 8.96
C LYS A 116 39.33 32.10 9.70
N ARG A 117 39.20 32.64 10.93
CA ARG A 117 40.33 33.00 11.78
C ARG A 117 41.19 31.80 12.15
N ALA A 118 40.58 30.66 12.46
CA ALA A 118 41.32 29.42 12.73
C ALA A 118 42.15 28.96 11.51
N LEU A 119 41.68 29.22 10.30
CA LEU A 119 42.37 28.89 9.06
C LEU A 119 43.51 29.86 8.68
N GLU A 120 43.61 31.05 9.30
CA GLU A 120 44.58 32.07 8.89
C GLU A 120 46.04 31.60 8.92
N LYS A 121 46.35 30.70 9.85
CA LYS A 121 47.71 30.19 10.11
C LYS A 121 48.10 28.99 9.26
N SER A 122 47.20 28.49 8.41
CA SER A 122 47.42 27.25 7.65
C SER A 122 46.87 27.35 6.23
N PRO A 123 47.71 27.67 5.23
CA PRO A 123 47.32 27.80 3.83
C PRO A 123 46.67 26.53 3.26
N GLU A 124 47.20 25.35 3.61
CA GLU A 124 46.67 24.04 3.18
C GLU A 124 45.23 23.81 3.67
N LEU A 125 44.91 24.24 4.89
CA LEU A 125 43.56 24.14 5.44
C LEU A 125 42.58 25.10 4.75
N LYS A 126 43.05 26.25 4.25
CA LYS A 126 42.21 27.17 3.45
C LYS A 126 41.79 26.54 2.13
N GLU A 127 42.71 25.84 1.46
CA GLU A 127 42.41 25.11 0.21
C GLU A 127 41.42 23.97 0.47
N GLN A 128 41.63 23.18 1.52
CA GLN A 128 40.68 22.13 1.92
C GLN A 128 39.30 22.69 2.30
N ALA A 129 39.23 23.84 2.99
CA ALA A 129 37.97 24.50 3.31
C ALA A 129 37.24 25.00 2.06
N ALA A 130 37.96 25.53 1.06
CA ALA A 130 37.39 25.93 -0.22
C ALA A 130 36.84 24.73 -1.00
N LEU A 131 37.60 23.63 -1.07
CA LEU A 131 37.14 22.36 -1.67
C LEU A 131 35.91 21.82 -0.96
N THR A 132 35.92 21.80 0.37
CA THR A 132 34.79 21.35 1.19
C THR A 132 33.55 22.20 0.94
N THR A 133 33.70 23.53 0.85
CA THR A 133 32.61 24.45 0.52
C THR A 133 32.00 24.11 -0.84
N LYS A 134 32.83 23.92 -1.87
CA LYS A 134 32.38 23.55 -3.21
C LYS A 134 31.65 22.20 -3.23
N THR A 135 32.17 21.21 -2.51
CA THR A 135 31.54 19.88 -2.40
C THR A 135 30.20 19.95 -1.67
N LEU A 136 30.08 20.73 -0.61
CA LEU A 136 28.81 20.94 0.11
C LEU A 136 27.77 21.64 -0.78
N GLU A 137 28.17 22.67 -1.54
CA GLU A 137 27.28 23.34 -2.49
C GLU A 137 26.78 22.40 -3.59
N LEU A 138 27.68 21.59 -4.18
CA LEU A 138 27.33 20.57 -5.17
C LEU A 138 26.36 19.54 -4.58
N ARG A 139 26.70 18.98 -3.41
CA ARG A 139 25.85 18.02 -2.70
C ARG A 139 24.45 18.58 -2.43
N GLY A 140 24.35 19.86 -2.08
CA GLY A 140 23.06 20.53 -1.85
C GLY A 140 22.20 20.60 -3.10
N LYS A 141 22.80 20.93 -4.25
CA LYS A 141 22.11 20.93 -5.56
C LYS A 141 21.68 19.54 -5.96
N GLU A 142 22.58 18.55 -5.86
CA GLU A 142 22.28 17.15 -6.19
C GLU A 142 21.15 16.57 -5.32
N LEU A 143 21.14 16.86 -4.01
CA LEU A 143 20.07 16.45 -3.12
C LEU A 143 18.72 17.04 -3.54
N ALA A 144 18.68 18.33 -3.87
CA ALA A 144 17.45 18.99 -4.30
C ALA A 144 16.93 18.44 -5.65
N GLU A 145 17.83 18.21 -6.61
CA GLU A 145 17.46 17.63 -7.91
C GLU A 145 16.96 16.19 -7.75
N ARG A 146 17.67 15.35 -6.98
CA ARG A 146 17.24 13.98 -6.69
C ARG A 146 15.89 13.93 -5.98
N ALA A 147 15.63 14.85 -5.05
CA ALA A 147 14.35 14.92 -4.37
C ALA A 147 13.21 15.22 -5.35
N LYS A 148 13.42 16.19 -6.24
CA LYS A 148 12.44 16.56 -7.26
C LYS A 148 12.16 15.42 -8.23
N THR A 149 13.18 14.70 -8.70
CA THR A 149 13.00 13.57 -9.61
C THR A 149 12.29 12.40 -8.94
N MET A 150 12.63 12.09 -7.69
CA MET A 150 11.97 11.03 -6.93
C MET A 150 10.53 11.38 -6.58
N GLU A 151 10.23 12.63 -6.20
CA GLU A 151 8.87 13.08 -5.94
C GLU A 151 7.99 12.94 -7.19
N ALA A 152 8.49 13.39 -8.35
CA ALA A 152 7.79 13.22 -9.62
C ALA A 152 7.57 11.75 -9.99
N ALA A 153 8.57 10.88 -9.76
CA ALA A 153 8.46 9.45 -10.00
C ALA A 153 7.39 8.79 -9.11
N ILE A 154 7.38 9.10 -7.81
CA ILE A 154 6.39 8.56 -6.86
C ILE A 154 4.98 9.04 -7.22
N GLN A 155 4.81 10.31 -7.58
CA GLN A 155 3.52 10.83 -8.03
C GLN A 155 3.04 10.16 -9.33
N GLY A 156 3.95 9.90 -10.27
CA GLY A 156 3.66 9.14 -11.48
C GLY A 156 3.18 7.72 -11.16
N MET A 157 3.94 6.97 -10.35
CA MET A 157 3.58 5.61 -9.94
C MET A 157 2.23 5.55 -9.22
N LEU A 158 1.93 6.51 -8.34
CA LEU A 158 0.63 6.59 -7.67
C LEU A 158 -0.53 6.87 -8.63
N LYS A 159 -0.29 7.64 -9.70
CA LYS A 159 -1.30 7.91 -10.73
C LYS A 159 -1.56 6.67 -11.57
N ASP A 160 -0.51 6.00 -12.02
CA ASP A 160 -0.60 4.78 -12.84
C ASP A 160 -1.31 3.66 -12.07
N LEU A 161 -0.98 3.54 -10.77
CA LEU A 161 -1.59 2.56 -9.89
C LEU A 161 -3.09 2.80 -9.68
N LYS A 162 -3.53 4.05 -9.58
CA LYS A 162 -4.96 4.41 -9.55
C LYS A 162 -5.68 4.13 -10.87
N GLN A 163 -4.99 4.24 -11.99
CA GLN A 163 -5.57 3.92 -13.31
C GLN A 163 -5.66 2.41 -13.54
N ALA A 164 -4.73 1.63 -12.98
CA ALA A 164 -4.73 0.17 -13.09
C ALA A 164 -5.74 -0.52 -12.16
N SER A 165 -6.20 0.16 -11.11
CA SER A 165 -7.18 -0.35 -10.13
C SER A 165 -8.60 0.20 -10.33
N ALA A 166 -8.87 0.91 -11.44
CA ALA A 166 -10.16 1.49 -11.79
C ALA A 166 -10.83 0.69 -12.92
#